data_AF-A0A929F3W7-F1
#
_entry.id   AF-A0A929F3W7-F1
#
_cell.length_a   1.000
_cell.length_b   1.000
_cell.length_c   1.000
_cell.angle_alpha   90.00
_cell.angle_beta   90.00
_cell.angle_gamma   90.00
#
_symmetry.space_group_name_H-M   'P 1'
#
loop_
_entity.id
_entity.type
_entity.pdbx_description
1 polymer ?
#
loop_
_entity_poly.entity_id
_entity_poly.type
_entity_poly.pdbx_seq_one_letter_code
_entity_poly.pdbx_strand_id
1 'polypeptide(L)'
;AGSIYINDGEKLNFVYTQNDTLQSQLSEGEKLIFSTFSIPINDKSIAGYVALTGQALNLPDVYNLPADVSYHFSSQFDQASGYKTISVLTIPLKTSKGNILGILQIINAQDEKERVVP
;
A
#
# COMPACT_ATOMS: atom_id res chain seq x y z
N ALA A 1 0.68 2.84 -9.39
CA ALA A 1 0.88 1.45 -8.89
C ALA A 1 -0.26 1.06 -7.96
N GLY A 2 -0.48 -0.22 -7.68
CA GLY A 2 -1.52 -0.65 -6.74
C GLY A 2 -1.38 -2.09 -6.25
N SER A 3 -1.90 -2.35 -5.05
CA SER A 3 -1.79 -3.63 -4.35
C SER A 3 -3.08 -4.00 -3.64
N ILE A 4 -3.45 -5.27 -3.69
CA ILE A 4 -4.56 -5.86 -2.93
C ILE A 4 -3.97 -6.77 -1.86
N TYR A 5 -4.51 -6.62 -0.65
CA TYR A 5 -4.14 -7.41 0.51
C TYR A 5 -5.38 -8.09 1.05
N ILE A 6 -5.24 -9.33 1.50
CA ILE A 6 -6.32 -10.11 2.12
C ILE A 6 -6.05 -10.28 3.61
N ASN A 7 -7.08 -10.02 4.41
CA ASN A 7 -7.09 -10.21 5.85
C ASN A 7 -7.26 -11.70 6.18
N ASP A 8 -6.32 -12.28 6.93
CA ASP A 8 -6.40 -13.67 7.45
C ASP A 8 -6.86 -13.78 8.91
N GLY A 9 -7.12 -12.64 9.56
CA GLY A 9 -7.52 -12.52 10.97
C GLY A 9 -6.47 -11.80 11.81
N GLU A 10 -5.18 -11.98 11.51
CA GLU A 10 -4.08 -11.36 12.27
C GLU A 10 -3.20 -10.46 11.38
N LYS A 11 -3.14 -10.78 10.09
CA LYS A 11 -2.24 -10.17 9.12
C LYS A 11 -2.93 -9.91 7.80
N LEU A 12 -2.33 -8.99 7.05
CA LEU A 12 -2.63 -8.70 5.66
C LEU A 12 -1.61 -9.42 4.78
N ASN A 13 -2.10 -10.31 3.94
CA ASN A 13 -1.29 -11.02 2.96
C ASN A 13 -1.39 -10.34 1.60
N PHE A 14 -0.25 -10.07 0.97
CA PHE A 14 -0.20 -9.50 -0.38
C PHE A 14 -0.64 -10.58 -1.37
N VAL A 15 -1.74 -10.35 -2.08
CA VAL A 15 -2.26 -11.33 -3.05
C VAL A 15 -2.09 -10.88 -4.49
N TYR A 16 -2.09 -9.56 -4.72
CA TYR A 16 -1.90 -8.98 -6.04
C TYR A 16 -1.19 -7.65 -5.92
N THR A 17 -0.22 -7.39 -6.78
CA THR A 17 0.46 -6.10 -6.87
C THR A 17 0.84 -5.82 -8.31
N GLN A 18 0.56 -4.61 -8.76
CA GLN A 18 0.94 -4.10 -10.06
C GLN A 18 1.71 -2.79 -9.88
N ASN A 19 2.90 -2.73 -10.47
CA ASN A 19 3.73 -1.52 -10.50
C ASN A 19 4.47 -1.46 -11.83
N ASP A 20 3.87 -0.77 -12.80
CA ASP A 20 4.39 -0.72 -14.17
C ASP A 20 5.79 -0.08 -14.24
N THR A 21 6.08 0.91 -13.38
CA THR A 21 7.42 1.53 -13.28
C THR A 21 8.48 0.51 -12.92
N LEU A 22 8.26 -0.27 -11.86
CA LEU A 22 9.23 -1.30 -11.47
C LEU A 22 9.23 -2.46 -12.47
N GLN A 23 8.09 -2.80 -13.05
CA GLN A 23 8.00 -3.87 -14.03
C GLN A 23 8.79 -3.56 -15.31
N SER A 24 8.84 -2.28 -15.74
CA SER A 24 9.66 -1.85 -16.88
C SER A 24 11.17 -1.93 -16.64
N GLN A 25 11.61 -2.02 -15.37
CA GLN A 25 13.01 -2.11 -15.00
C GLN A 25 13.50 -3.56 -14.87
N LEU A 26 12.57 -4.52 -14.95
CA LEU A 26 12.88 -5.94 -14.86
C LEU A 26 13.29 -6.51 -16.22
N SER A 27 14.18 -7.49 -16.18
CA SER A 27 14.53 -8.31 -17.33
C SER A 27 13.38 -9.24 -17.69
N GLU A 28 13.35 -9.71 -18.94
CA GLU A 28 12.31 -10.64 -19.41
C GLU A 28 12.28 -11.91 -18.52
N GLY A 29 11.11 -12.19 -17.93
CA GLY A 29 10.91 -13.33 -17.03
C GLY A 29 11.14 -13.06 -15.54
N GLU A 30 11.70 -11.91 -15.17
CA GLU A 30 11.80 -11.50 -13.76
C GLU A 30 10.42 -11.07 -13.23
N LYS A 31 10.14 -11.39 -11.97
CA LYS A 31 8.91 -10.98 -11.27
C LYS A 31 9.26 -10.08 -10.11
N LEU A 32 8.38 -9.13 -9.84
CA LEU A 32 8.51 -8.24 -8.69
C LEU A 32 8.47 -9.04 -7.38
N ILE A 33 9.35 -8.68 -6.45
CA ILE A 33 9.58 -9.36 -5.16
C ILE A 33 8.47 -9.10 -4.12
N PHE A 34 7.28 -8.66 -4.55
CA PHE A 34 6.18 -8.32 -3.64
C PHE A 34 5.59 -9.53 -2.91
N SER A 35 5.98 -10.75 -3.26
CA SER A 35 5.19 -11.97 -3.10
C SER A 35 5.34 -12.74 -1.77
N THR A 36 6.03 -12.24 -0.74
CA THR A 36 6.25 -13.04 0.49
C THR A 36 6.12 -12.32 1.82
N PHE A 37 5.72 -11.05 1.85
CA PHE A 37 5.56 -10.34 3.11
C PHE A 37 4.11 -10.37 3.60
N SER A 38 3.93 -10.35 4.91
CA SER A 38 2.63 -10.14 5.55
C SER A 38 2.76 -8.94 6.48
N ILE A 39 1.71 -8.13 6.58
CA ILE A 39 1.68 -6.95 7.45
C ILE A 39 0.77 -7.25 8.64
N PRO A 40 1.22 -7.09 9.89
CA PRO A 40 0.34 -7.22 11.05
C PRO A 40 -0.84 -6.24 10.99
N ILE A 41 -2.03 -6.70 11.36
CA ILE A 41 -3.21 -5.83 11.52
C ILE A 41 -3.10 -5.14 12.87
N ASN A 42 -2.47 -3.97 12.86
CA ASN A 42 -2.35 -3.08 14.01
C ASN A 42 -2.27 -1.62 13.53
N ASP A 43 -2.14 -0.70 14.47
CA ASP A 43 -2.13 0.73 14.22
C ASP A 43 -0.79 1.27 13.68
N LYS A 44 0.23 0.43 13.44
CA LYS A 44 1.62 0.87 13.17
C LYS A 44 1.96 1.07 11.70
N SER A 45 1.22 0.46 10.80
CA SER A 45 1.40 0.66 9.35
C SER A 45 0.13 1.25 8.75
N ILE A 46 0.27 2.00 7.64
CA ILE A 46 -0.88 2.54 6.90
C ILE A 46 -1.86 1.42 6.54
N ALA A 47 -1.36 0.32 5.99
CA ALA A 47 -2.16 -0.84 5.61
C ALA A 47 -2.86 -1.49 6.81
N GLY A 48 -2.11 -1.78 7.87
CA GLY A 48 -2.63 -2.39 9.10
C GLY A 48 -3.68 -1.51 9.78
N TYR A 49 -3.46 -0.19 9.82
CA TYR A 49 -4.39 0.76 10.43
C TYR A 49 -5.74 0.77 9.71
N VAL A 50 -5.74 0.81 8.37
CA VAL A 50 -6.98 0.77 7.60
C VAL A 50 -7.69 -0.57 7.76
N ALA A 51 -6.96 -1.69 7.83
CA ALA A 51 -7.56 -2.99 8.08
C ALA A 51 -8.11 -3.14 9.50
N LEU A 52 -7.46 -2.52 10.50
CA LEU A 52 -7.89 -2.54 11.90
C LEU A 52 -9.13 -1.68 12.12
N THR A 53 -9.14 -0.47 11.57
CA THR A 53 -10.16 0.56 11.87
C THR A 53 -11.29 0.59 10.85
N GLY A 54 -11.05 0.10 9.63
CA GLY A 54 -11.95 0.27 8.50
C GLY A 54 -12.12 1.72 8.06
N GLN A 55 -11.22 2.63 8.44
CA GLN A 55 -11.18 4.01 7.97
C GLN A 55 -10.21 4.13 6.80
N ALA A 56 -10.66 4.67 5.68
CA ALA A 56 -9.79 4.90 4.53
C ALA A 56 -8.81 6.05 4.82
N LEU A 57 -7.60 5.95 4.28
CA LEU A 57 -6.58 6.99 4.36
C LEU A 57 -6.22 7.46 2.95
N ASN A 58 -6.28 8.77 2.72
CA ASN A 58 -5.78 9.42 1.52
C ASN A 58 -4.59 10.30 1.92
N LEU A 59 -3.39 9.85 1.62
CA LEU A 59 -2.14 10.45 2.07
C LEU A 59 -1.41 11.03 0.86
N PRO A 60 -1.37 12.36 0.68
CA PRO A 60 -0.71 12.95 -0.48
C PRO A 60 0.82 12.85 -0.41
N ASP A 61 1.38 12.79 0.80
CA ASP A 61 2.81 12.57 1.01
C ASP A 61 3.04 11.69 2.24
N VAL A 62 3.49 10.46 2.01
CA VAL A 62 3.78 9.49 3.08
C VAL A 62 5.03 9.82 3.89
N TYR A 63 5.88 10.73 3.42
CA TYR A 63 7.04 11.23 4.18
C TYR A 63 6.68 12.41 5.09
N ASN A 64 5.49 12.99 4.94
CA ASN A 64 5.01 14.13 5.71
C ASN A 64 3.69 13.82 6.42
N LEU A 65 3.70 12.76 7.25
CA LEU A 65 2.54 12.38 8.07
C LEU A 65 2.41 13.31 9.29
N PRO A 66 1.19 13.60 9.76
CA PRO A 66 0.99 14.36 10.99
C PRO A 66 1.64 13.65 12.19
N ALA A 67 2.15 14.41 13.16
CA ALA A 67 2.91 13.85 14.29
C ALA A 67 2.05 13.06 15.29
N ASP A 68 0.73 13.25 15.26
CA ASP A 68 -0.24 12.67 16.19
C ASP A 68 -0.92 11.40 15.67
N VAL A 69 -0.59 10.94 14.46
CA VAL A 69 -1.13 9.68 13.92
C VAL A 69 -0.34 8.48 14.46
N SER A 70 -1.04 7.37 14.68
CA SER A 70 -0.45 6.14 15.24
C SER A 70 0.31 5.29 14.22
N TYR A 71 0.01 5.48 12.93
CA TYR A 71 0.56 4.70 11.82
C TYR A 71 1.77 5.39 11.21
N HIS A 72 2.66 4.59 10.64
CA HIS A 72 3.87 5.09 9.99
C HIS A 72 4.03 4.53 8.59
N PHE A 73 4.77 5.27 7.77
CA PHE A 73 5.30 4.79 6.51
C PHE A 73 6.70 4.21 6.71
N SER A 74 6.96 3.04 6.13
CA SER A 74 8.29 2.43 6.09
C SER A 74 8.90 2.61 4.71
N SER A 75 10.02 3.32 4.64
CA SER A 75 10.77 3.51 3.40
C SER A 75 11.64 2.30 3.02
N GLN A 76 11.52 1.16 3.73
CA GLN A 76 12.36 -0.01 3.48
C GLN A 76 12.15 -0.56 2.06
N PHE A 77 10.90 -0.60 1.59
CA PHE A 77 10.59 -1.02 0.23
C PHE A 77 11.17 -0.05 -0.81
N ASP A 78 11.01 1.25 -0.57
CA ASP A 78 11.55 2.30 -1.45
C ASP A 78 13.08 2.16 -1.59
N GLN A 79 13.77 1.95 -0.46
CA GLN A 79 15.23 1.76 -0.42
C GLN A 79 15.67 0.47 -1.14
N ALA A 80 14.93 -0.62 -0.97
CA ALA A 80 15.29 -1.91 -1.56
C ALA A 80 15.00 -1.98 -3.07
N SER A 81 13.95 -1.30 -3.53
CA SER A 81 13.49 -1.34 -4.93
C SER A 81 13.99 -0.18 -5.78
N GLY A 82 14.46 0.91 -5.17
CA GLY A 82 14.73 2.16 -5.86
C GLY A 82 13.45 2.92 -6.29
N TYR A 83 12.27 2.42 -5.92
CA TYR A 83 10.99 3.12 -6.13
C TYR A 83 10.81 4.21 -5.07
N LYS A 84 10.19 5.33 -5.43
CA LYS A 84 9.80 6.36 -4.45
C LYS A 84 8.28 6.42 -4.32
N THR A 85 7.78 6.07 -3.15
CA THR A 85 6.37 6.19 -2.76
C THR A 85 6.10 7.61 -2.27
N ILE A 86 5.18 8.35 -2.89
CA ILE A 86 4.84 9.73 -2.54
C ILE A 86 3.41 9.75 -2.01
N SER A 87 2.42 9.56 -2.88
CA SER A 87 1.00 9.54 -2.51
C SER A 87 0.48 8.12 -2.36
N VAL A 88 -0.39 7.90 -1.37
CA VAL A 88 -1.02 6.60 -1.10
C VAL A 88 -2.47 6.77 -0.70
N LEU A 89 -3.36 6.14 -1.46
CA LEU A 89 -4.77 5.94 -1.09
C LEU A 89 -4.96 4.49 -0.64
N THR A 90 -5.37 4.30 0.62
CA THR A 90 -5.64 2.99 1.20
C THR A 90 -7.10 2.87 1.61
N ILE A 91 -7.81 1.91 1.04
CA ILE A 91 -9.25 1.72 1.20
C ILE A 91 -9.52 0.32 1.76
N PRO A 92 -10.38 0.18 2.79
CA PRO A 92 -10.79 -1.13 3.28
C PRO A 92 -11.77 -1.80 2.31
N LEU A 93 -11.55 -3.08 2.05
CA LEU A 93 -12.48 -3.92 1.30
C LEU A 93 -13.46 -4.56 2.27
N LYS A 94 -14.72 -4.12 2.24
CA LYS A 94 -15.75 -4.55 3.20
C LYS A 94 -16.79 -5.44 2.53
N THR A 95 -17.24 -6.45 3.26
CA THR A 95 -18.47 -7.19 2.94
C THR A 95 -19.69 -6.28 3.14
N SER A 96 -20.84 -6.68 2.60
CA SER A 96 -22.14 -6.03 2.88
C SER A 96 -22.52 -6.02 4.37
N LYS A 97 -21.95 -6.93 5.17
CA LYS A 97 -22.15 -7.00 6.62
C LYS A 97 -21.14 -6.15 7.42
N GLY A 98 -20.24 -5.44 6.75
CA GLY A 98 -19.25 -4.56 7.39
C GLY A 98 -17.92 -5.23 7.74
N ASN A 99 -17.80 -6.56 7.62
CA ASN A 99 -16.53 -7.28 7.86
C ASN A 99 -15.46 -6.85 6.84
N ILE A 100 -14.24 -6.61 7.32
CA ILE A 100 -13.09 -6.22 6.48
C ILE A 100 -12.41 -7.47 5.93
N LEU A 101 -12.50 -7.66 4.61
CA LEU A 101 -11.84 -8.76 3.88
C LEU A 101 -10.37 -8.48 3.59
N GLY A 102 -9.96 -7.22 3.66
CA GLY A 102 -8.65 -6.79 3.23
C GLY A 102 -8.61 -5.31 2.91
N ILE A 103 -7.63 -4.90 2.12
CA ILE A 103 -7.48 -3.51 1.66
C ILE A 103 -7.06 -3.45 0.19
N LEU A 104 -7.38 -2.33 -0.45
CA LEU A 104 -6.82 -1.90 -1.72
C LEU A 104 -5.92 -0.70 -1.44
N GLN A 105 -4.70 -0.73 -1.95
CA GLN A 105 -3.80 0.42 -1.99
C GLN A 105 -3.56 0.87 -3.42
N ILE A 106 -3.68 2.17 -3.64
CA ILE A 106 -3.27 2.84 -4.87
C ILE A 106 -2.12 3.77 -4.47
N ILE A 107 -1.02 3.66 -5.22
CA ILE A 107 0.26 4.30 -4.90
C ILE A 107 0.68 5.16 -6.08
N ASN A 108 1.13 6.38 -5.76
CA ASN A 108 1.59 7.40 -6.68
C ASN A 108 0.53 7.76 -7.71
N ALA A 109 -0.42 8.61 -7.29
CA ALA A 109 -1.33 9.26 -8.20
C ALA A 109 -0.54 9.98 -9.31
N GLN A 110 -1.06 9.97 -10.53
CA GLN A 110 -0.42 10.59 -11.68
C GLN A 110 -1.34 11.63 -12.30
N ASP A 111 -0.76 12.74 -12.78
CA ASP A 111 -1.49 13.71 -13.59
C ASP A 111 -1.65 13.25 -15.05
N GLU A 112 -2.30 14.09 -15.88
CA GLU A 112 -2.49 13.82 -17.32
C GLU A 112 -1.18 13.65 -18.10
N LYS A 113 -0.04 14.03 -17.53
CA LYS A 113 1.30 13.90 -18.11
C LYS A 113 2.09 12.75 -17.48
N GLU A 114 1.40 11.85 -16.77
CA GLU A 114 1.96 10.68 -16.10
C GLU A 114 2.98 11.01 -15.00
N ARG A 115 3.01 12.26 -14.52
CA ARG A 115 3.91 12.68 -13.44
C ARG A 115 3.29 12.34 -12.12
N VAL A 116 4.08 11.79 -11.20
CA VAL A 116 3.63 11.51 -9.83
C VAL A 116 3.28 12.82 -9.14
N VAL A 117 2.06 12.86 -8.59
CA VAL A 117 1.54 13.99 -7.82
C VAL A 117 1.21 13.58 -6.39
N PRO A 118 1.36 14.50 -5.42
CA PRO A 118 0.78 14.35 -4.10
C PRO A 118 -0.75 14.25 -4.16
#